data_AF-A0A3Q8V250-F1
#
_entry.id   AF-A0A3Q8V250-F1
#
_cell.length_a   1.000
_cell.length_b   1.000
_cell.length_c   1.000
_cell.angle_alpha   90.00
_cell.angle_beta   90.00
_cell.angle_gamma   90.00
#
_symmetry.space_group_name_H-M   'P 1'
#
loop_
_entity.id
_entity.type
_entity.pdbx_description
1 polymer ?
#
loop_
_entity_poly.entity_id
_entity_poly.type
_entity_poly.pdbx_seq_one_letter_code
_entity_poly.pdbx_strand_id
1 'polypeptide(L)'
;MYRLVNGTLLRTLMQRTGTGSRLTVRELAAAADVSVGTVGSLLTGEQQSLPEDKAKRVSAAIGVDLLVLWIPCERAGRHAALSAGRLAVAV
;
A
#
# COMPACT_ATOMS: atom_id res chain seq x y z
N MET A 1 7.11 -6.45 3.46
CA MET A 1 7.28 -5.34 2.48
C MET A 1 6.04 -5.24 1.60
N TYR A 2 5.70 -4.05 1.14
CA TYR A 2 4.56 -3.78 0.26
C TYR A 2 5.01 -3.00 -0.98
N ARG A 3 4.59 -3.45 -2.16
CA ARG A 3 4.86 -2.81 -3.45
C ARG A 3 3.69 -1.95 -3.88
N LEU A 4 3.92 -0.73 -4.33
CA LEU A 4 2.88 0.14 -4.87
C LEU A 4 2.33 -0.48 -6.16
N VAL A 5 1.00 -0.49 -6.34
CA VAL A 5 0.37 -1.01 -7.56
C VAL A 5 0.85 -0.24 -8.79
N ASN A 6 0.76 1.10 -8.77
CA ASN A 6 1.46 2.00 -9.68
C ASN A 6 1.34 3.47 -9.19
N GLY A 7 2.24 4.33 -9.67
CA GLY A 7 2.26 5.76 -9.33
C GLY A 7 1.07 6.57 -9.87
N THR A 8 0.46 6.13 -10.97
CA THR A 8 -0.71 6.79 -11.57
C THR A 8 -1.95 6.69 -10.67
N LEU A 9 -2.19 5.52 -10.08
CA LEU A 9 -3.27 5.29 -9.12
C LEU A 9 -3.06 6.14 -7.88
N LEU A 10 -1.84 6.16 -7.33
CA LEU A 10 -1.49 7.03 -6.21
C LEU A 10 -1.80 8.51 -6.54
N ARG A 11 -1.37 8.99 -7.71
CA ARG A 11 -1.64 10.36 -8.17
C ARG A 11 -3.14 10.64 -8.31
N THR A 12 -3.91 9.66 -8.78
CA THR A 12 -5.36 9.76 -8.96
C THR A 12 -6.06 9.89 -7.62
N LEU A 13 -5.72 9.03 -6.65
CA LEU A 13 -6.30 9.08 -5.30
C LEU A 13 -5.89 10.34 -4.53
N MET A 14 -4.71 10.91 -4.81
CA MET A 14 -4.33 12.22 -4.28
C MET A 14 -5.19 13.37 -4.80
N GLN A 15 -5.84 13.26 -5.96
CA GLN A 15 -6.75 14.31 -6.45
C GLN A 15 -8.06 14.37 -5.67
N ARG A 16 -8.48 13.23 -5.10
CA ARG A 16 -9.73 13.10 -4.36
C ARG A 16 -9.60 11.99 -3.33
N THR A 17 -9.19 12.36 -2.12
CA THR A 17 -9.01 11.46 -1.00
C THR A 17 -10.35 10.95 -0.45
N GLY A 18 -10.31 10.11 0.59
CA GLY A 18 -11.49 9.67 1.33
C GLY A 18 -12.33 10.82 1.93
N THR A 19 -11.76 12.01 2.11
CA THR A 19 -12.50 13.22 2.54
C THR A 19 -13.05 14.04 1.38
N GLY A 20 -12.76 13.66 0.13
CA GLY A 20 -13.09 14.41 -1.08
C GLY A 20 -12.14 15.58 -1.36
N SER A 21 -11.16 15.83 -0.50
CA SER A 21 -10.15 16.89 -0.68
C SER A 21 -8.97 16.41 -1.52
N ARG A 22 -8.21 17.35 -2.07
CA ARG A 22 -6.93 17.06 -2.75
C ARG A 22 -5.78 17.06 -1.73
N LEU A 23 -4.80 16.19 -1.95
CA LEU A 23 -3.49 16.25 -1.30
C LEU A 23 -2.37 16.54 -2.31
N THR A 24 -1.46 17.42 -1.91
CA THR A 24 -0.16 17.62 -2.54
C THR A 24 0.85 16.59 -2.06
N VAL A 25 2.01 16.50 -2.73
CA VAL A 25 3.12 15.63 -2.32
C VAL A 25 3.60 15.97 -0.90
N ARG A 26 3.69 17.27 -0.56
CA ARG A 26 4.16 17.72 0.75
C ARG A 26 3.16 17.40 1.86
N GLU A 27 1.87 17.59 1.60
CA GLU A 27 0.81 17.27 2.57
C GLU A 27 0.71 15.76 2.80
N LEU A 28 0.79 14.94 1.73
CA LEU A 28 0.80 13.48 1.88
C LEU A 28 2.02 13.02 2.68
N ALA A 29 3.20 13.57 2.39
CA ALA A 29 4.42 13.24 3.11
C ALA A 29 4.30 13.57 4.61
N ALA A 30 3.77 14.76 4.94
CA ALA A 30 3.53 15.17 6.32
C ALA A 30 2.48 14.28 7.00
N ALA A 31 1.35 14.02 6.36
CA ALA A 31 0.26 13.22 6.92
C ALA A 31 0.64 11.74 7.15
N ALA A 32 1.49 11.17 6.28
CA ALA A 32 1.96 9.80 6.41
C ALA A 32 3.26 9.66 7.23
N ASP A 33 3.86 10.79 7.66
CA ASP A 33 5.17 10.85 8.31
C ASP A 33 6.26 10.10 7.50
N VAL A 34 6.39 10.50 6.24
CA VAL A 34 7.44 10.05 5.32
C VAL A 34 8.14 11.26 4.68
N SER A 35 9.31 11.05 4.09
CA SER A 35 9.99 12.15 3.40
C SER A 35 9.24 12.54 2.12
N VAL A 36 9.29 13.83 1.77
CA VAL A 36 8.74 14.33 0.50
C VAL A 36 9.37 13.61 -0.69
N GLY A 37 10.68 13.30 -0.61
CA GLY A 37 11.41 12.52 -1.60
C GLY A 37 10.83 11.12 -1.80
N THR A 38 10.48 10.41 -0.72
CA THR A 38 9.83 9.09 -0.81
C THR A 38 8.52 9.16 -1.61
N VAL A 39 7.67 10.15 -1.36
CA VAL A 39 6.42 10.31 -2.13
C VAL A 39 6.72 10.62 -3.60
N GLY A 40 7.72 11.48 -3.86
CA GLY A 40 8.19 11.77 -5.21
C GLY A 40 8.65 10.51 -5.95
N SER A 41 9.55 9.72 -5.35
CA SER A 41 10.09 8.48 -5.94
C SER A 41 9.02 7.41 -6.14
N LEU A 42 7.97 7.36 -5.30
CA LEU A 42 6.80 6.50 -5.52
C LEU A 42 5.98 6.92 -6.75
N LEU A 43 5.80 8.22 -6.95
CA LEU A 43 5.05 8.76 -8.08
C LEU A 43 5.78 8.59 -9.42
N THR A 44 7.12 8.62 -9.40
CA THR A 44 7.96 8.39 -10.58
C THR A 44 8.25 6.92 -10.84
N GLY A 45 8.08 6.06 -9.83
CA GLY A 45 8.42 4.64 -9.90
C GLY A 45 9.89 4.31 -9.65
N GLU A 46 10.71 5.31 -9.31
CA GLU A 46 12.09 5.12 -8.85
C GLU A 46 12.13 4.26 -7.58
N GLN A 47 11.19 4.51 -6.66
CA GLN A 47 10.93 3.65 -5.52
C GLN A 47 9.57 2.99 -5.72
N GLN A 48 9.50 1.67 -5.55
CA GLN A 48 8.24 0.93 -5.77
C GLN A 48 7.74 0.23 -4.52
N SER A 49 8.52 0.25 -3.43
CA SER A 49 8.20 -0.53 -2.23
C SER A 49 8.35 0.30 -0.96
N LEU A 50 7.54 -0.02 0.05
CA LEU A 50 7.67 0.50 1.40
C LEU A 50 7.59 -0.62 2.45
N PRO A 51 8.22 -0.41 3.62
CA PRO A 51 7.88 -1.15 4.83
C PRO A 51 6.39 -1.05 5.14
N GLU A 52 5.84 -2.08 5.79
CA GLU A 52 4.41 -2.20 6.08
C GLU A 52 3.85 -0.99 6.83
N ASP A 53 4.54 -0.53 7.87
CA ASP A 53 4.06 0.60 8.69
C ASP A 53 3.97 1.90 7.88
N LYS A 54 4.88 2.11 6.93
CA LYS A 54 4.84 3.28 6.04
C LYS A 54 3.74 3.14 4.99
N ALA A 55 3.56 1.94 4.42
CA ALA A 55 2.48 1.67 3.47
C ALA A 55 1.10 1.90 4.10
N LYS A 56 0.88 1.41 5.34
CA LYS A 56 -0.34 1.64 6.12
C LYS A 56 -0.61 3.13 6.34
N ARG A 57 0.41 3.89 6.75
CA ARG A 57 0.28 5.34 6.97
C ARG A 57 -0.05 6.11 5.69
N VAL A 58 0.59 5.79 4.57
CA VAL A 58 0.27 6.38 3.27
C VAL A 58 -1.18 6.08 2.87
N SER A 59 -1.63 4.83 3.02
CA SER A 59 -3.02 4.45 2.73
C SER A 59 -4.02 5.18 3.64
N ALA A 60 -3.74 5.27 4.94
CA ALA A 60 -4.58 5.98 5.90
C ALA A 60 -4.67 7.49 5.59
N ALA A 61 -3.55 8.14 5.23
CA ALA A 61 -3.54 9.56 4.85
C ALA A 61 -4.38 9.86 3.61
N ILE A 62 -4.45 8.90 2.67
CA ILE A 62 -5.31 9.01 1.48
C ILE A 62 -6.77 8.65 1.79
N GLY A 63 -7.00 7.86 2.84
CA GLY A 63 -8.34 7.39 3.22
C GLY A 63 -8.81 6.17 2.41
N VAL A 64 -7.89 5.26 2.09
CA VAL A 64 -8.20 3.99 1.39
C VAL A 64 -7.60 2.80 2.13
N ASP A 65 -8.17 1.61 1.92
CA ASP A 65 -7.61 0.37 2.46
C ASP A 65 -6.23 0.05 1.85
N LEU A 66 -5.37 -0.59 2.65
CA LEU A 66 -3.99 -0.91 2.29
C LEU A 66 -3.88 -1.60 0.92
N LEU A 67 -4.74 -2.59 0.66
CA LEU A 67 -4.67 -3.43 -0.54
C LEU A 67 -5.21 -2.76 -1.80
N VAL A 68 -5.81 -1.57 -1.69
CA VAL A 68 -6.17 -0.74 -2.85
C VAL A 68 -4.92 -0.19 -3.52
N LEU A 69 -3.93 0.22 -2.72
CA LEU A 69 -2.71 0.86 -3.19
C LEU A 69 -1.51 -0.08 -3.26
N TRP A 70 -1.51 -1.14 -2.45
CA TRP A 70 -0.32 -1.93 -2.20
C TRP A 70 -0.52 -3.43 -2.41
N ILE A 71 0.49 -4.05 -3.00
CA ILE A 71 0.63 -5.48 -3.17
C ILE A 71 1.61 -6.00 -2.11
N PRO A 72 1.21 -6.91 -1.20
CA PRO A 72 2.15 -7.54 -0.30
C PRO A 72 3.20 -8.30 -1.11
N CYS A 73 4.48 -8.00 -0.86
CA CYS A 73 5.60 -8.65 -1.55
C CYS A 73 5.75 -10.13 -1.17
N GLU A 74 5.10 -10.57 -0.10
CA GLU A 74 5.08 -11.96 0.34
C GLU A 74 3.69 -12.55 0.11
N ARG A 75 3.51 -13.24 -1.02
CA ARG A 75 2.27 -14.01 -1.29
C ARG A 75 2.48 -15.47 -1.68
N ALA A 76 3.71 -15.97 -1.78
CA ALA A 76 3.96 -17.36 -2.18
C ALA A 76 4.15 -18.38 -1.03
N GLY A 77 4.06 -17.98 0.25
CA GLY A 77 4.34 -18.89 1.38
C GLY A 77 3.15 -19.29 2.26
N ARG A 78 2.07 -18.48 2.32
CA ARG A 78 1.04 -18.64 3.36
C ARG A 78 -0.26 -19.31 2.92
N HIS A 79 -0.55 -19.40 1.62
CA HIS A 79 -1.76 -20.10 1.16
C HIS A 79 -1.58 -21.63 1.04
N ALA A 80 -0.34 -22.14 0.95
CA ALA A 80 -0.08 -23.57 0.95
C ALA A 80 -0.32 -24.24 2.32
N ALA A 81 -0.24 -23.48 3.42
CA ALA A 81 -0.35 -24.02 4.77
C ALA A 81 -1.80 -24.22 5.26
N LEU A 82 -2.78 -23.52 4.68
CA LEU A 82 -4.18 -23.57 5.12
C LEU A 82 -5.07 -24.56 4.34
N SER A 83 -4.56 -25.13 3.24
CA SER A 83 -5.21 -26.20 2.47
C SER A 83 -4.73 -27.60 2.85
N ALA A 84 -3.65 -27.72 3.62
CA ALA A 84 -3.03 -28.99 4.00
C ALA A 84 -3.49 -29.56 5.36
N GLY A 85 -4.36 -28.84 6.09
CA GLY A 85 -4.75 -29.18 7.46
C GLY A 85 -6.11 -29.85 7.66
N ARG A 86 -6.79 -30.34 6.59
CA ARG A 86 -8.14 -30.91 6.70
C ARG A 86 -8.38 -32.23 5.96
N LEU A 87 -7.35 -33.07 5.86
CA LEU A 87 -7.48 -34.46 5.43
C LEU A 87 -6.98 -35.39 6.54
N ALA A 88 -7.74 -35.44 7.64
CA ALA A 88 -7.61 -36.47 8.68
C ALA A 88 -8.92 -36.59 9.47
N VAL A 89 -10.01 -36.98 8.80
CA VAL A 89 -11.17 -37.62 9.45
C VAL A 89 -11.69 -38.72 8.51
N ALA A 90 -11.55 -39.96 9.00
CA ALA A 90 -12.38 -41.16 8.81
C ALA A 90 -12.97 -41.47 7.41
N VAL A 91 -12.63 -42.63 6.84
CA VAL A 91 -13.33 -43.94 7.02
C VAL A 91 -12.31 -45.06 6.78
#